data_AF-A0A379TPB7-F1
#
_entry.id   AF-A0A379TPB7-F1
#
_cell.length_a   1.000
_cell.length_b   1.000
_cell.length_c   1.000
_cell.angle_alpha   90.00
_cell.angle_beta   90.00
_cell.angle_gamma   90.00
#
_symmetry.space_group_name_H-M   'P 1'
#
loop_
_entity.id
_entity.type
_entity.pdbx_description
1 polymer ?
#
loop_
_entity_poly.entity_id
_entity_poly.type
_entity_poly.pdbx_seq_one_letter_code
_entity_poly.pdbx_strand_id
1 'polypeptide(L)'
;MKGDEELAGISIYAFNDQRRLQSVRYAASAKFDPEHKVWRLSQVDESDLQNPKQITGSQTVSGTWKTDLTPDKLGVVALDPDALSISGLHNYVKYLKSSGQDAGRYQLNMWSKIFQPLSVAVMMLMALSFIFGPLRSVPMGVRVVTGISFGFVFYVLDQIFGPLTLVYGIPPIVGALLPSASFFLISLWLMLRKS
;
A
#
# COMPACT_ATOMS: atom_id res chain seq x y z
N MET A 1 11.00 6.67 26.62
CA MET A 1 11.33 5.60 25.66
C MET A 1 10.41 4.42 25.94
N LYS A 2 9.24 4.35 25.28
CA LYS A 2 8.44 3.12 25.21
C LYS A 2 9.02 2.34 24.03
N GLY A 3 9.61 1.18 24.27
CA GLY A 3 10.19 0.35 23.22
C GLY A 3 9.09 -0.21 22.31
N ASP A 4 9.43 -0.48 21.05
CA ASP A 4 8.54 -1.03 20.01
C ASP A 4 7.80 -2.33 20.40
N GLU A 5 8.19 -2.96 21.52
CA GLU A 5 7.67 -4.23 22.02
C GLU A 5 6.60 -4.08 23.13
N GLU A 6 6.28 -2.86 23.55
CA GLU A 6 5.29 -2.59 24.60
C GLU A 6 4.13 -1.72 24.10
N LEU A 7 2.92 -2.28 24.21
CA LEU A 7 1.66 -1.61 23.88
C LEU A 7 0.93 -1.21 25.17
N ALA A 8 0.13 -0.14 25.11
CA ALA A 8 -0.68 0.32 26.23
C ALA A 8 -2.12 0.62 25.76
N GLY A 9 -3.10 0.35 26.64
CA GLY A 9 -4.52 0.67 26.39
C GLY A 9 -5.13 -0.11 25.23
N ILE A 10 -5.00 -1.43 25.26
CA ILE A 10 -5.37 -2.30 24.14
C ILE A 10 -6.82 -2.74 24.30
N SER A 11 -7.62 -2.57 23.24
CA SER A 11 -9.01 -3.06 23.18
C SER A 11 -9.15 -4.08 22.06
N ILE A 12 -9.56 -5.30 22.39
CA ILE A 12 -9.71 -6.42 21.47
C ILE A 12 -11.21 -6.73 21.36
N TYR A 13 -11.72 -6.69 20.12
CA TYR A 13 -13.11 -7.01 19.81
C TYR A 13 -13.16 -8.33 19.04
N ALA A 14 -13.76 -9.36 19.64
CA ALA A 14 -13.91 -10.66 19.01
C ALA A 14 -15.31 -10.81 18.39
N PHE A 15 -15.37 -11.10 17.10
CA PHE A 15 -16.61 -11.32 16.36
C PHE A 15 -16.76 -12.78 15.95
N ASN A 16 -18.00 -13.27 15.90
CA ASN A 16 -18.29 -14.57 15.30
C ASN A 16 -18.36 -14.50 13.77
N ASP A 17 -18.52 -15.65 13.11
CA ASP A 17 -18.64 -15.76 11.65
C ASP A 17 -19.82 -14.96 11.04
N GLN A 18 -20.82 -14.62 11.87
CA GLN A 18 -21.98 -13.82 11.50
C GLN A 18 -21.75 -12.30 11.72
N ARG A 19 -20.52 -11.88 12.02
CA ARG A 19 -20.12 -10.51 12.37
C ARG A 19 -20.84 -9.94 13.60
N ARG A 20 -21.30 -10.80 14.50
CA ARG A 20 -21.84 -10.38 15.80
C ARG A 20 -20.70 -10.37 16.83
N LEU A 21 -20.65 -9.31 17.62
CA LEU A 21 -19.68 -9.16 18.70
C LEU A 21 -19.94 -10.24 19.77
N GLN A 22 -18.94 -11.06 20.06
CA GLN A 22 -19.00 -12.09 21.09
C GLN A 22 -18.36 -11.62 22.39
N SER A 23 -17.16 -11.04 22.32
CA SER A 23 -16.47 -10.56 23.51
C SER A 23 -15.67 -9.29 23.24
N VAL A 24 -15.51 -8.50 24.30
CA VAL A 24 -14.64 -7.32 24.34
C VAL A 24 -13.63 -7.52 25.44
N ARG A 25 -12.36 -7.36 25.12
CA ARG A 25 -11.28 -7.51 26.09
C ARG A 25 -10.40 -6.27 26.11
N TYR A 26 -10.29 -5.65 27.27
CA TYR A 26 -9.40 -4.52 27.51
C TYR A 26 -8.16 -4.99 28.26
N ALA A 27 -6.98 -4.45 27.93
CA ALA A 27 -5.75 -4.68 28.65
C ALA A 27 -4.97 -3.37 28.84
N ALA A 28 -4.51 -3.10 30.06
CA ALA A 28 -3.79 -1.87 30.35
C ALA A 28 -2.42 -1.81 29.63
N SER A 29 -1.73 -2.94 29.55
CA SER A 29 -0.49 -3.07 28.79
C SER A 29 -0.32 -4.45 28.17
N ALA A 30 0.47 -4.52 27.09
CA ALA A 30 0.94 -5.78 26.55
C ALA A 30 2.41 -5.72 26.20
N LYS A 31 3.11 -6.82 26.47
CA LYS A 31 4.49 -7.02 26.09
C LYS A 31 4.61 -8.20 25.15
N PHE A 32 5.33 -8.02 24.06
CA PHE A 32 5.57 -9.12 23.12
C PHE A 32 6.61 -10.09 23.70
N ASP A 33 6.30 -11.39 23.63
CA ASP A 33 7.20 -12.48 23.99
C ASP A 33 7.75 -13.11 22.70
N PRO A 34 9.02 -12.86 22.32
CA PRO A 34 9.60 -13.37 21.09
C PRO A 34 9.76 -14.89 21.06
N GLU A 35 9.98 -15.53 22.21
CA GLU A 35 10.20 -16.98 22.29
C GLU A 35 8.91 -17.75 21.97
N HIS A 36 7.78 -17.28 22.52
CA HIS A 36 6.49 -17.93 22.35
C HIS A 36 5.62 -17.31 21.25
N LYS A 37 6.08 -16.21 20.63
CA LYS A 37 5.37 -15.43 19.61
C LYS A 37 3.95 -15.03 20.05
N VAL A 38 3.80 -14.61 21.31
CA VAL A 38 2.51 -14.20 21.89
C VAL A 38 2.64 -12.88 22.61
N TRP A 39 1.54 -12.16 22.74
CA TRP A 39 1.47 -10.97 23.58
C TRP A 39 1.05 -11.36 24.99
N ARG A 40 1.85 -10.98 25.98
CA ARG A 40 1.47 -11.08 27.40
C ARG A 40 0.76 -9.80 27.80
N LEU A 41 -0.54 -9.93 28.06
CA LEU A 41 -1.40 -8.86 28.52
C LEU A 41 -1.31 -8.75 30.05
N SER A 42 -1.36 -7.51 30.56
CA SER A 42 -1.42 -7.21 31.99
C SER A 42 -2.67 -6.39 32.29
N GLN A 43 -3.33 -6.69 33.42
CA GLN A 43 -4.59 -6.06 33.86
C GLN A 43 -5.67 -6.16 32.77
N VAL A 44 -6.22 -7.37 32.64
CA VAL A 44 -7.14 -7.74 31.57
C VAL A 44 -8.57 -7.76 32.10
N ASP A 45 -9.44 -6.98 31.47
CA ASP A 45 -10.88 -6.98 31.70
C ASP A 45 -11.57 -7.57 30.47
N GLU A 46 -12.24 -8.71 30.62
CA GLU A 46 -12.98 -9.36 29.54
C GLU A 46 -14.47 -9.31 29.82
N SER A 47 -15.24 -8.86 28.84
CA SER A 47 -16.71 -8.83 28.85
C SER A 47 -17.22 -9.79 27.78
N ASP A 48 -17.99 -10.79 28.20
CA ASP A 48 -18.71 -11.69 27.30
C ASP A 48 -20.11 -11.13 27.02
N LEU A 49 -20.42 -10.94 25.73
CA LEU A 49 -21.68 -10.39 25.22
C LEU A 49 -22.51 -11.43 24.46
N GLN A 50 -22.17 -12.73 24.55
CA GLN A 50 -22.94 -13.78 23.88
C GLN A 50 -24.39 -13.88 24.39
N ASN A 51 -24.64 -13.52 25.65
CA ASN A 51 -25.98 -13.50 26.21
C ASN A 51 -26.60 -12.09 26.10
N PRO A 52 -27.71 -11.90 25.36
CA PRO A 52 -28.34 -10.59 25.19
C PRO A 52 -28.87 -9.98 26.49
N LYS A 53 -29.06 -10.79 27.54
CA LYS A 53 -29.68 -10.38 28.80
C LYS A 53 -28.66 -10.15 29.92
N GLN A 54 -27.41 -10.56 29.74
CA GLN A 54 -26.39 -10.45 30.78
C GLN A 54 -25.00 -10.35 30.16
N ILE A 55 -24.29 -9.28 30.52
CA ILE A 55 -22.88 -9.14 30.21
C ILE A 55 -22.11 -9.70 31.40
N THR A 56 -21.33 -10.75 31.18
CA THR A 56 -20.49 -11.34 32.23
C THR A 56 -19.08 -10.76 32.09
N GLY A 57 -18.62 -10.05 33.11
CA GLY A 57 -17.27 -9.51 33.18
C GLY A 57 -16.34 -10.42 33.99
N SER A 58 -15.14 -10.68 33.47
CA SER A 58 -14.06 -11.35 34.18
C SER A 58 -12.83 -10.44 34.20
N GLN A 59 -12.23 -10.26 35.38
CA GLN A 59 -10.98 -9.52 35.53
C GLN A 59 -9.85 -10.50 35.83
N THR A 60 -8.74 -10.39 35.12
CA THR A 60 -7.58 -11.25 35.31
C THR A 60 -6.30 -10.41 35.30
N VAL A 61 -5.38 -10.71 36.21
CA VAL A 61 -4.13 -9.95 36.36
C VAL A 61 -3.21 -10.12 35.15
N SER A 62 -3.23 -11.29 34.51
CA SER A 62 -2.42 -11.60 33.32
C SER A 62 -3.22 -12.44 32.33
N GLY A 63 -3.03 -12.17 31.04
CA GLY A 63 -3.61 -12.95 29.96
C GLY A 63 -2.64 -13.13 28.81
N THR A 64 -2.92 -14.08 27.93
CA THR A 64 -2.13 -14.29 26.72
C THR A 64 -2.98 -14.01 25.50
N TRP A 65 -2.47 -13.18 24.59
CA TRP A 65 -3.10 -12.92 23.30
C TRP A 65 -2.26 -13.50 22.18
N LYS A 66 -2.76 -14.60 21.61
CA LYS A 66 -2.18 -15.25 20.45
C LYS A 66 -2.74 -14.58 19.19
N THR A 67 -1.89 -13.85 18.47
CA THR A 67 -2.23 -13.13 17.25
C THR A 67 -1.05 -13.14 16.30
N ASP A 68 -1.33 -13.05 15.00
CA ASP A 68 -0.29 -12.92 13.97
C ASP A 68 0.30 -11.51 13.90
N LEU A 69 -0.16 -10.59 14.75
CA LEU A 69 0.31 -9.22 14.85
C LEU A 69 1.64 -9.19 15.62
N THR A 70 2.77 -9.10 14.93
CA THR A 70 4.10 -8.91 15.53
C THR A 70 4.45 -7.41 15.67
N PRO A 71 5.39 -7.02 16.55
CA PRO A 71 5.88 -5.63 16.65
C PRO A 71 6.28 -5.03 15.29
N ASP A 72 6.93 -5.83 14.44
CA ASP A 72 7.30 -5.44 13.07
C ASP A 72 6.09 -5.05 12.21
N LYS A 73 4.90 -5.61 12.48
CA LYS A 73 3.65 -5.28 11.77
C LYS A 73 2.96 -4.05 12.36
N LEU A 74 3.11 -3.79 13.66
CA LEU A 74 2.58 -2.60 14.32
C LEU A 74 3.32 -1.33 13.88
N GLY A 75 4.64 -1.41 13.66
CA GLY A 75 5.43 -0.32 13.08
C GLY A 75 4.97 0.08 11.67
N VAL A 76 4.32 -0.83 10.94
CA VAL A 76 3.79 -0.58 9.58
C VAL A 76 2.40 0.07 9.61
N VAL A 77 1.71 0.11 10.75
CA VAL A 77 0.41 0.78 10.88
C VAL A 77 0.57 2.31 11.03
N ALA A 78 1.77 2.79 11.35
CA ALA A 78 2.07 4.22 11.53
C ALA A 78 2.79 4.89 10.34
N LEU A 79 3.15 4.14 9.30
CA LEU A 79 3.90 4.66 8.15
C LEU A 79 3.03 4.63 6.90
N ASP A 80 2.92 5.78 6.24
CA ASP A 80 2.22 5.93 4.97
C ASP A 80 2.64 4.82 3.99
N PRO A 81 1.68 4.16 3.30
CA PRO A 81 1.92 3.12 2.29
C PRO A 81 2.99 3.47 1.25
N ASP A 82 3.19 4.76 1.01
CA ASP A 82 4.10 5.29 0.00
C ASP A 82 5.58 5.29 0.46
N ALA A 83 5.85 5.16 1.76
CA ALA A 83 7.20 5.19 2.34
C ALA A 83 7.89 3.81 2.43
N LEU A 84 7.16 2.71 2.22
CA LEU A 84 7.72 1.36 2.33
C LEU A 84 8.63 1.02 1.14
N SER A 85 9.71 0.29 1.41
CA SER A 85 10.59 -0.28 0.38
C SER A 85 9.85 -1.34 -0.45
N ILE A 86 10.35 -1.67 -1.64
CA ILE A 86 9.73 -2.67 -2.54
C ILE A 86 9.57 -4.03 -1.83
N SER A 87 10.58 -4.45 -1.07
CA SER A 87 10.54 -5.68 -0.27
C SER A 87 9.52 -5.61 0.88
N GLY A 88 9.42 -4.45 1.55
CA GLY A 88 8.42 -4.19 2.58
C GLY A 88 6.99 -4.26 2.03
N LEU A 89 6.75 -3.65 0.85
CA LEU A 89 5.47 -3.72 0.15
C LEU A 89 5.07 -5.16 -0.18
N HIS A 90 6.02 -5.99 -0.65
CA HIS A 90 5.73 -7.39 -0.96
C HIS A 90 5.26 -8.18 0.27
N ASN A 91 5.97 -8.02 1.40
CA ASN A 91 5.61 -8.66 2.66
C ASN A 91 4.24 -8.18 3.17
N TYR A 92 3.94 -6.89 3.02
CA TYR A 92 2.67 -6.31 3.45
C TYR A 92 1.50 -6.75 2.58
N VAL A 93 1.68 -6.82 1.26
CA VAL A 93 0.69 -7.39 0.33
C VAL A 93 0.38 -8.85 0.68
N LYS A 94 1.40 -9.63 1.03
CA LYS A 94 1.22 -11.03 1.47
C LYS A 94 0.41 -11.10 2.77
N TYR A 95 0.67 -10.20 3.70
CA TYR A 95 -0.09 -10.09 4.95
C TYR A 95 -1.56 -9.71 4.70
N LEU A 96 -1.83 -8.65 3.95
CA LEU A 96 -3.18 -8.21 3.58
C LEU A 96 -4.00 -9.34 2.92
N LYS A 97 -3.38 -10.05 1.96
CA LYS A 97 -3.99 -11.23 1.32
C LYS A 97 -4.31 -12.35 2.32
N SER A 98 -3.43 -12.62 3.28
CA SER A 98 -3.66 -13.64 4.31
C SER A 98 -4.77 -13.28 5.29
N SER A 99 -5.04 -11.98 5.47
CA SER A 99 -6.12 -11.46 6.33
C SER A 99 -7.43 -11.19 5.57
N GLY A 100 -7.50 -11.50 4.28
CA GLY A 100 -8.68 -11.28 3.44
C GLY A 100 -8.99 -9.80 3.13
N GLN A 101 -8.01 -8.91 3.29
CA GLN A 101 -8.15 -7.48 3.00
C GLN A 101 -7.74 -7.13 1.56
N ASP A 102 -8.25 -6.00 1.05
CA ASP A 102 -7.90 -5.52 -0.29
C ASP A 102 -6.45 -5.04 -0.35
N ALA A 103 -5.62 -5.80 -1.07
CA ALA A 103 -4.21 -5.51 -1.30
C ALA A 103 -3.95 -4.80 -2.65
N GLY A 104 -5.00 -4.43 -3.40
CA GLY A 104 -4.90 -3.90 -4.75
C GLY A 104 -4.09 -2.61 -4.81
N ARG A 105 -4.38 -1.64 -3.92
CA ARG A 105 -3.66 -0.36 -3.86
C ARG A 105 -2.17 -0.53 -3.59
N TYR A 106 -1.80 -1.44 -2.69
CA TYR A 106 -0.40 -1.72 -2.37
C TYR A 106 0.31 -2.44 -3.52
N GLN A 107 -0.37 -3.40 -4.16
CA GLN A 107 0.18 -4.03 -5.37
C GLN A 107 0.44 -3.01 -6.48
N LEU A 108 -0.47 -2.06 -6.68
CA LEU A 108 -0.32 -0.99 -7.65
C LEU A 108 0.94 -0.17 -7.39
N ASN A 109 1.10 0.35 -6.18
CA ASN A 109 2.27 1.13 -5.78
C ASN A 109 3.57 0.32 -5.94
N MET A 110 3.54 -0.98 -5.63
CA MET A 110 4.70 -1.87 -5.80
C MET A 110 5.11 -1.94 -7.27
N TRP A 111 4.15 -2.18 -8.17
CA TRP A 111 4.41 -2.25 -9.60
C TRP A 111 4.84 -0.89 -10.17
N SER A 112 4.20 0.20 -9.77
CA SER A 112 4.62 1.56 -10.18
C SER A 112 6.06 1.86 -9.78
N LYS A 113 6.49 1.50 -8.55
CA LYS A 113 7.89 1.63 -8.12
C LYS A 113 8.85 0.77 -8.94
N ILE A 114 8.46 -0.46 -9.27
CA ILE A 114 9.29 -1.38 -10.08
C ILE A 114 9.45 -0.85 -11.52
N PHE A 115 8.39 -0.29 -12.10
CA PHE A 115 8.42 0.25 -13.47
C PHE A 115 8.90 1.70 -13.55
N GLN A 116 9.11 2.38 -12.44
CA GLN A 116 9.64 3.74 -12.42
C GLN A 116 10.91 3.96 -13.27
N PRO A 117 11.97 3.12 -13.19
CA PRO A 117 13.15 3.28 -14.06
C PRO A 117 12.81 3.10 -15.55
N LEU A 118 11.86 2.22 -15.88
CA LEU A 118 11.37 2.06 -17.25
C LEU A 118 10.66 3.32 -17.73
N SER A 119 9.82 3.93 -16.89
CA SER A 119 9.14 5.19 -17.20
C SER A 119 10.12 6.31 -17.50
N VAL A 120 11.22 6.40 -16.74
CA VAL A 120 12.31 7.37 -17.00
C VAL A 120 12.97 7.11 -18.36
N ALA A 121 13.27 5.86 -18.70
CA ALA A 121 13.84 5.50 -19.99
C ALA A 121 12.90 5.87 -21.15
N VAL A 122 11.59 5.63 -21.00
CA VAL A 122 10.57 6.02 -21.99
C VAL A 122 10.50 7.54 -22.15
N MET A 123 10.57 8.31 -21.05
CA MET A 123 10.60 9.77 -21.11
C MET A 123 11.83 10.30 -21.84
N MET A 124 13.01 9.73 -21.56
CA MET A 124 14.24 10.08 -22.29
C MET A 124 14.13 9.76 -23.77
N LEU A 125 13.58 8.59 -24.10
CA LEU A 125 13.36 8.17 -25.49
C LEU A 125 12.36 9.07 -26.21
N MET A 126 11.29 9.52 -25.54
CA MET A 126 10.36 10.52 -26.08
C MET A 126 11.05 11.88 -26.32
N ALA A 127 11.87 12.35 -25.38
CA ALA A 127 12.65 13.57 -25.57
C ALA A 127 13.58 13.47 -26.79
N LEU A 128 14.20 12.31 -26.99
CA LEU A 128 15.04 12.03 -28.15
C LEU A 128 14.23 12.08 -29.45
N SER A 129 13.07 11.42 -29.48
CA SER A 129 12.14 11.44 -30.62
C SER A 129 11.64 12.85 -30.94
N PHE A 130 11.45 13.70 -29.94
CA PHE A 130 11.09 15.11 -30.15
C PHE A 130 12.21 15.92 -30.78
N ILE A 131 13.45 15.75 -30.32
CA ILE A 131 14.63 16.45 -30.84
C ILE A 131 14.87 16.09 -32.32
N PHE A 132 14.84 14.80 -32.67
CA PHE A 132 15.03 14.35 -34.06
C PHE A 132 13.77 14.51 -34.92
N GLY A 133 12.60 14.57 -34.29
CA GLY A 133 11.30 14.62 -34.94
C GLY A 133 10.82 16.06 -35.21
N PRO A 134 9.61 16.43 -34.76
CA PRO A 134 8.97 17.69 -35.14
C PRO A 134 9.61 18.94 -34.52
N LEU A 135 10.36 18.81 -33.42
CA LEU A 135 10.94 19.95 -32.69
C LEU A 135 12.38 20.26 -33.10
N ARG A 136 12.88 19.67 -34.21
CA ARG A 136 14.26 19.88 -34.68
C ARG A 136 14.60 21.35 -34.95
N SER A 137 13.65 22.12 -35.46
CA SER A 137 13.83 23.50 -35.94
C SER A 137 13.05 24.54 -35.14
N VAL A 138 12.53 24.18 -33.96
CA VAL A 138 11.82 25.14 -33.10
C VAL A 138 12.77 25.82 -32.09
N PRO A 139 12.43 27.04 -31.62
CA PRO A 139 13.17 27.70 -30.55
C PRO A 139 13.20 26.90 -29.25
N MET A 140 14.23 27.10 -28.43
CA MET A 140 14.42 26.38 -27.17
C MET A 140 13.21 26.49 -26.22
N GLY A 141 12.58 27.66 -26.13
CA GLY A 141 11.41 27.87 -25.27
C GLY A 141 10.23 26.95 -25.60
N VAL A 142 9.99 26.70 -26.90
CA VAL A 142 8.92 25.78 -27.35
C VAL A 142 9.24 24.34 -26.93
N ARG A 143 10.51 23.94 -26.96
CA ARG A 143 10.93 22.59 -26.50
C ARG A 143 10.67 22.39 -25.01
N VAL A 144 11.01 23.39 -24.19
CA VAL A 144 10.81 23.34 -22.74
C VAL A 144 9.33 23.27 -22.40
N VAL A 145 8.50 24.15 -22.96
CA VAL A 145 7.05 24.16 -22.71
C VAL A 145 6.39 22.86 -23.15
N THR A 146 6.78 22.33 -24.32
CA THR A 146 6.27 21.04 -24.81
C THR A 146 6.68 19.90 -23.89
N GLY A 147 7.95 19.86 -23.44
CA GLY A 147 8.44 18.85 -22.50
C GLY A 147 7.68 18.87 -21.16
N ILE A 148 7.48 20.05 -20.57
CA ILE A 148 6.69 20.21 -19.34
C ILE A 148 5.25 19.75 -19.56
N SER A 149 4.63 20.13 -20.68
CA SER A 149 3.25 19.75 -20.99
C SER A 149 3.09 18.23 -21.13
N PHE A 150 3.98 17.56 -21.87
CA PHE A 150 3.94 16.11 -22.01
C PHE A 150 4.29 15.38 -20.70
N GLY A 151 5.22 15.90 -19.90
CA GLY A 151 5.51 15.37 -18.57
C GLY A 151 4.31 15.49 -17.64
N PHE A 152 3.58 16.60 -17.71
CA PHE A 152 2.34 16.78 -16.95
C PHE A 152 1.24 15.82 -17.42
N VAL A 153 1.07 15.64 -18.74
CA VAL A 153 0.12 14.66 -19.29
C VAL A 153 0.46 13.24 -18.81
N PHE A 154 1.74 12.87 -18.78
CA PHE A 154 2.16 11.58 -18.24
C PHE A 154 1.79 11.43 -16.76
N TYR A 155 2.08 12.44 -15.94
CA TYR A 155 1.73 12.46 -14.53
C TYR A 155 0.22 12.30 -14.33
N VAL A 156 -0.59 13.02 -15.09
CA VAL A 156 -2.06 12.92 -15.04
C VAL A 156 -2.53 11.52 -15.43
N LEU A 157 -1.95 10.92 -16.47
CA LEU A 157 -2.33 9.57 -16.89
C LEU A 157 -1.97 8.53 -15.83
N ASP A 158 -0.79 8.62 -15.21
CA ASP A 158 -0.40 7.74 -14.10
C ASP A 158 -1.38 7.86 -12.91
N GLN A 159 -1.75 9.09 -12.56
CA GLN A 159 -2.71 9.38 -11.48
C GLN A 159 -4.14 8.92 -11.80
N ILE A 160 -4.54 8.85 -13.07
CA ILE A 160 -5.86 8.39 -13.50
C ILE A 160 -5.89 6.86 -13.61
N PHE A 161 -4.92 6.26 -14.29
CA PHE A 161 -4.92 4.82 -14.54
C PHE A 161 -4.73 4.00 -13.26
N GLY A 162 -4.02 4.54 -12.26
CA GLY A 162 -3.87 3.90 -10.95
C GLY A 162 -5.22 3.52 -10.31
N PRO A 163 -6.02 4.50 -9.85
CA PRO A 163 -7.34 4.25 -9.26
C PRO A 163 -8.31 3.53 -10.20
N LEU A 164 -8.25 3.82 -11.51
CA LEU A 164 -9.16 3.24 -12.48
C LEU A 164 -9.01 1.71 -12.56
N THR A 165 -7.78 1.19 -12.48
CA THR A 165 -7.59 -0.27 -12.44
C THR A 165 -8.16 -0.92 -11.18
N LEU A 166 -8.09 -0.25 -10.03
CA LEU A 166 -8.67 -0.74 -8.78
C LEU A 166 -10.20 -0.78 -8.86
N VAL A 167 -10.83 0.25 -9.43
CA VAL A 167 -12.29 0.34 -9.56
C VAL A 167 -12.84 -0.71 -10.53
N TYR A 168 -12.15 -0.96 -11.64
CA TYR A 168 -12.59 -1.92 -12.66
C TYR A 168 -12.12 -3.37 -12.42
N GLY A 169 -11.41 -3.64 -11.32
CA GLY A 169 -10.87 -4.97 -11.01
C GLY A 169 -9.79 -5.46 -12.00
N ILE A 170 -9.17 -4.53 -12.73
CA ILE A 170 -8.09 -4.83 -13.67
C ILE A 170 -6.82 -5.11 -12.85
N PRO A 171 -5.96 -6.07 -13.24
CA PRO A 171 -4.72 -6.32 -12.54
C PRO A 171 -3.87 -5.04 -12.36
N PRO A 172 -3.43 -4.69 -11.13
CA PRO A 172 -2.70 -3.45 -10.84
C PRO A 172 -1.42 -3.24 -11.67
N ILE A 173 -0.81 -4.34 -12.14
CA ILE A 173 0.34 -4.31 -13.04
C ILE A 173 0.03 -3.60 -14.36
N VAL A 174 -1.19 -3.74 -14.89
CA VAL A 174 -1.61 -3.09 -16.12
C VAL A 174 -1.76 -1.59 -15.88
N GLY A 175 -2.33 -1.20 -14.73
CA GLY A 175 -2.49 0.20 -14.35
C GLY A 175 -1.16 0.94 -14.27
N ALA A 176 -0.15 0.30 -13.67
CA ALA A 176 1.19 0.85 -13.57
C ALA A 176 1.95 0.90 -14.91
N LEU A 177 1.66 -0.03 -15.83
CA LEU A 177 2.38 -0.13 -17.10
C LEU A 177 1.76 0.74 -18.22
N LEU A 178 0.45 0.99 -18.16
CA LEU A 178 -0.31 1.71 -19.19
C LEU A 178 0.27 3.09 -19.56
N PRO A 179 0.59 3.98 -18.60
CA PRO A 179 1.19 5.28 -18.91
C PRO A 179 2.48 5.12 -19.71
N SER A 180 3.40 4.29 -19.23
CA SER A 180 4.70 4.06 -19.86
C SER A 180 4.58 3.40 -21.22
N ALA A 181 3.69 2.42 -21.37
CA ALA A 181 3.42 1.76 -22.65
C ALA A 181 2.84 2.74 -23.68
N SER A 182 1.91 3.60 -23.27
CA SER A 182 1.30 4.61 -24.16
C SER A 182 2.34 5.61 -24.69
N PHE A 183 3.21 6.13 -23.80
CA PHE A 183 4.27 7.06 -24.20
C PHE A 183 5.35 6.39 -25.03
N PHE A 184 5.66 5.13 -24.75
CA PHE A 184 6.58 4.34 -25.57
C PHE A 184 6.05 4.17 -26.99
N LEU A 185 4.76 3.81 -27.16
CA LEU A 185 4.12 3.69 -28.46
C LEU A 185 4.10 5.03 -29.22
N ILE A 186 3.77 6.14 -28.55
CA ILE A 186 3.79 7.48 -29.15
C ILE A 186 5.21 7.82 -29.63
N SER A 187 6.21 7.56 -28.80
CA SER A 187 7.61 7.84 -29.15
C SER A 187 8.08 7.00 -30.34
N LEU A 188 7.76 5.70 -30.34
CA LEU A 188 8.08 4.79 -31.43
C LEU A 188 7.42 5.24 -32.75
N TRP A 189 6.14 5.64 -32.68
CA TRP A 189 5.39 6.12 -33.84
C TRP A 189 6.00 7.41 -34.42
N LEU A 190 6.40 8.35 -33.57
CA LEU A 190 7.07 9.58 -34.01
C LEU A 190 8.43 9.31 -34.66
N MET A 191 9.16 8.31 -34.17
CA MET A 191 10.45 7.92 -34.71
C MET A 191 10.30 7.21 -36.07
N LEU A 192 9.36 6.27 -36.17
CA LEU A 192 9.10 5.48 -37.38
C LEU A 192 8.51 6.29 -38.53
N ARG A 193 7.70 7.31 -38.24
CA ARG A 193 7.14 8.19 -39.30
C ARG A 193 8.21 9.01 -40.04
N LYS A 194 9.43 9.06 -39.52
CA LYS A 194 10.53 9.89 -40.04
C LYS A 194 11.79 9.13 -40.42
N SER A 195 11.83 7.81 -40.22
CA SER A 195 12.77 6.94 -40.92
C SER A 195 12.22 6.60 -42.31
#